data_AF-A0A4Y2WWI5-F1
#
_entry.id   AF-A0A4Y2WWI5-F1
#
_cell.length_a   1.000
_cell.length_b   1.000
_cell.length_c   1.000
_cell.angle_alpha   90.00
_cell.angle_beta   90.00
_cell.angle_gamma   90.00
#
_symmetry.space_group_name_H-M   'P 1'
#
loop_
_entity.id
_entity.type
_entity.pdbx_description
1 polymer ?
#
loop_
_entity_poly.entity_id
_entity_poly.type
_entity_poly.pdbx_seq_one_letter_code
_entity_poly.pdbx_strand_id
1 'polypeptide(L)' 'MKTKRSWNVKPSKIAANTVNPIRSIVDNLHITPNPKKRVISLSI' A
#
# COMPACT_ATOMS: atom_id res chain seq x y z
N MET A 1 -24.59 -9.48 -6.20
CA MET A 1 -23.20 -9.01 -6.44
C MET A 1 -23.04 -7.64 -5.79
N LYS A 2 -22.16 -7.47 -4.79
CA LYS A 2 -21.84 -6.14 -4.24
C LYS A 2 -20.94 -5.41 -5.24
N THR A 3 -21.42 -4.32 -5.83
CA THR A 3 -20.59 -3.41 -6.64
C THR A 3 -19.50 -2.82 -5.73
N LYS A 4 -18.22 -3.09 -6.02
CA LYS A 4 -17.11 -2.40 -5.35
C LYS A 4 -17.29 -0.90 -5.60
N ARG A 5 -17.48 -0.11 -4.54
CA ARG A 5 -17.46 1.35 -4.65
C ARG A 5 -16.03 1.73 -5.02
N SER A 6 -15.83 2.25 -6.23
CA SER A 6 -14.54 2.77 -6.66
C SER A 6 -14.29 4.10 -5.97
N TRP A 7 -13.19 4.21 -5.23
CA TRP A 7 -12.73 5.49 -4.70
C TRP A 7 -12.21 6.35 -5.87
N ASN A 8 -12.89 7.45 -6.20
CA ASN A 8 -12.37 8.45 -7.14
C ASN A 8 -11.51 9.48 -6.39
N VAL A 9 -10.48 8.99 -5.70
CA VAL A 9 -9.54 9.84 -4.94
C VAL A 9 -8.27 9.98 -5.74
N LYS A 10 -7.99 11.19 -6.22
CA LYS A 10 -6.77 11.50 -6.98
C LYS A 10 -5.68 12.02 -6.05
N PRO A 11 -4.40 11.65 -6.28
CA PRO A 11 -3.30 12.24 -5.54
C PRO A 11 -3.17 13.73 -5.86
N SER A 12 -2.70 14.52 -4.89
CA SER A 12 -2.34 15.91 -5.14
C SER A 12 -1.09 15.99 -6.03
N LYS A 13 -0.89 17.13 -6.70
CA LYS A 13 0.32 17.36 -7.52
C LYS A 13 1.59 17.19 -6.68
N ILE A 14 1.60 17.64 -5.43
CA ILE A 14 2.75 17.48 -4.53
C ILE A 14 2.99 16.00 -4.23
N ALA A 15 1.94 15.25 -3.86
CA ALA A 15 2.06 13.83 -3.57
C ALA A 15 2.60 13.04 -4.77
N ALA A 16 2.16 13.35 -5.99
CA ALA A 16 2.63 12.70 -7.22
C ALA A 16 4.11 12.99 -7.54
N ASN A 17 4.65 14.13 -7.08
CA ASN A 17 6.04 14.54 -7.30
C ASN A 17 6.94 14.34 -6.07
N THR A 18 6.43 13.73 -4.99
CA THR A 18 7.19 13.48 -3.79
C THR A 18 7.75 12.06 -3.82
N VAL A 19 9.06 11.94 -3.73
CA VAL A 19 9.70 10.63 -3.50
C VAL A 19 9.52 10.27 -2.03
N ASN A 20 9.02 9.07 -1.75
CA ASN A 20 8.95 8.53 -0.39
C ASN A 20 10.08 7.50 -0.18
N PRO A 21 11.19 7.86 0.50
CA PRO A 21 12.35 6.97 0.67
C PRO A 21 12.03 5.71 1.47
N ILE A 22 11.07 5.76 2.39
CA ILE A 22 10.63 4.58 3.14
C ILE A 22 10.03 3.58 2.15
N ARG A 23 9.20 4.04 1.22
CA ARG A 23 8.56 3.18 0.24
C ARG A 23 9.56 2.59 -0.76
N SER A 24 10.57 3.34 -1.18
CA SER A 24 11.64 2.78 -2.03
C SER A 24 12.43 1.65 -1.36
N ILE A 25 12.46 1.61 -0.02
CA ILE A 25 13.11 0.52 0.72
C ILE A 25 12.12 -0.62 0.95
N VAL A 26 10.94 -0.31 1.49
CA VAL A 26 9.94 -1.31 1.92
C VAL A 26 9.33 -2.08 0.74
N ASP A 27 9.09 -1.45 -0.40
CA ASP A 27 8.52 -2.15 -1.58
C ASP A 27 9.51 -3.17 -2.17
N ASN A 28 10.82 -3.01 -1.92
CA ASN A 28 11.86 -3.96 -2.36
C ASN A 28 12.24 -5.00 -1.29
N LEU A 29 11.62 -4.91 -0.12
CA LEU A 29 11.99 -5.70 1.04
C LEU A 29 11.29 -7.07 1.00
N HIS A 30 12.07 -8.13 0.83
CA HIS A 30 11.56 -9.50 0.86
C HIS A 30 11.58 -10.06 2.28
N ILE A 31 10.59 -9.66 3.09
CA ILE A 31 10.39 -10.23 4.44
C ILE A 31 9.35 -11.34 4.39
N THR A 32 9.72 -12.50 4.93
CA THR A 32 8.75 -13.57 5.20
C THR A 32 7.87 -13.16 6.38
N PRO A 33 6.53 -13.17 6.25
CA PRO A 33 5.63 -12.83 7.35
C PRO A 33 5.90 -13.73 8.57
N ASN A 34 5.83 -13.15 9.77
CA ASN A 34 6.01 -13.93 10.99
C ASN A 34 4.85 -14.93 11.17
N PRO A 35 5.10 -16.26 11.14
CA PRO A 35 4.05 -17.28 11.20
C PRO A 35 3.32 -17.31 12.55
N LYS A 36 3.93 -16.77 13.61
CA LYS A 36 3.31 -16.70 14.95
C LYS A 36 2.32 -15.54 15.08
N LYS A 37 2.19 -14.67 14.07
CA LYS A 37 1.30 -13.50 14.08
C LYS A 37 0.31 -13.58 12.93
N ARG A 38 -0.96 -13.23 13.20
CA ARG A 38 -2.00 -13.15 12.16
C ARG A 38 -1.67 -12.03 11.19
N VAL A 39 -1.52 -12.35 9.91
CA VAL A 39 -1.32 -11.37 8.85
C VAL A 39 -2.62 -10.61 8.61
N ILE A 40 -2.56 -9.28 8.64
CA ILE A 40 -3.64 -8.42 8.16
C ILE A 40 -3.24 -7.98 6.75
N SER A 41 -3.87 -8.58 5.74
CA SER A 41 -3.67 -8.15 4.36
C SER A 41 -4.36 -6.81 4.16
N LEU A 42 -3.58 -5.77 3.86
CA LEU A 42 -4.11 -4.52 3.36
C LEU A 42 -4.50 -4.74 1.89
N SER A 43 -5.75 -5.10 1.64
CA SER A 43 -6.32 -5.08 0.29
C SER A 43 -6.68 -3.65 -0.08
N ILE A 44 -6.10 -3.15 -1.18
CA ILE A 44 -6.41 -1.84 -1.77
C ILE A 44 -7.37 -2.06 -2.95
#